data_AF-A0A958DS28-F1
#
_entry.id   AF-A0A958DS28-F1
#
_cell.length_a   1.000
_cell.length_b   1.000
_cell.length_c   1.000
_cell.angle_alpha   90.00
_cell.angle_beta   90.00
_cell.angle_gamma   90.00
#
_symmetry.space_group_name_H-M   'P 1'
#
loop_
_entity.id
_entity.type
_entity.pdbx_description
1 polymer ?
#
loop_
_entity_poly.entity_id
_entity_poly.type
_entity_poly.pdbx_seq_one_letter_code
_entity_poly.pdbx_strand_id
1 'polypeptide(L)' 'MIQTKDEFYYSQLEAIQNFYNMLRETDKVDVSLTEAIITWFTDGYAEEFREDYLRDHPYVIQN' A
#
# COMPACT_ATOMS: atom_id res chain seq x y z
N MET A 1 -3.61 -12.25 18.79
CA MET A 1 -3.25 -12.86 17.49
C MET A 1 -1.87 -12.35 17.12
N ILE A 2 -0.94 -13.22 16.76
CA ILE A 2 0.37 -12.79 16.25
C ILE A 2 0.14 -12.50 14.77
N GLN A 3 0.25 -11.23 14.38
CA GLN A 3 0.11 -10.83 12.98
C GLN A 3 1.44 -11.05 12.25
N THR A 4 1.38 -11.65 11.07
CA THR A 4 2.57 -12.16 10.37
C THR A 4 3.05 -11.18 9.29
N LYS A 5 4.30 -11.34 8.83
CA LYS A 5 4.82 -10.61 7.66
C LYS A 5 3.96 -10.81 6.42
N ASP A 6 3.32 -11.97 6.29
CA ASP A 6 2.46 -12.30 5.16
C ASP A 6 1.19 -11.43 5.16
N GLU A 7 0.59 -11.18 6.33
CA GLU A 7 -0.60 -10.32 6.45
C GLU A 7 -0.30 -8.86 6.06
N PHE A 8 0.86 -8.33 6.47
CA PHE A 8 1.30 -7.00 6.02
C PHE A 8 1.50 -6.96 4.50
N TYR A 9 2.15 -7.98 3.95
CA TYR A 9 2.39 -8.07 2.51
C TYR A 9 1.08 -8.11 1.71
N TYR A 10 0.12 -8.95 2.11
CA TYR A 10 -1.19 -9.00 1.45
C TYR A 10 -1.96 -7.68 1.57
N SER A 11 -1.93 -7.06 2.76
CA SER A 11 -2.59 -5.77 2.98
C SER A 11 -1.96 -4.66 2.12
N GLN A 12 -0.64 -4.67 1.95
CA GLN A 12 0.05 -3.71 1.09
C GLN A 12 -0.30 -3.92 -0.39
N LEU A 13 -0.37 -5.16 -0.86
CA LEU A 13 -0.79 -5.46 -2.23
C LEU A 13 -2.22 -4.97 -2.50
N GLU A 14 -3.13 -5.17 -1.55
CA GLU A 14 -4.51 -4.68 -1.65
C GLU A 14 -4.55 -3.14 -1.68
N ALA A 15 -3.77 -2.47 -0.84
CA ALA A 15 -3.68 -1.01 -0.83
C ALA A 15 -3.17 -0.44 -2.17
N ILE A 16 -2.12 -1.04 -2.74
CA ILE A 16 -1.57 -0.65 -4.05
C ILE A 16 -2.63 -0.84 -5.15
N GLN A 17 -3.37 -1.95 -5.13
CA GLN A 17 -4.42 -2.23 -6.11
C GLN A 17 -5.56 -1.22 -6.01
N ASN A 18 -5.96 -0.84 -4.79
CA ASN A 18 -6.98 0.18 -4.57
C ASN A 18 -6.51 1.57 -5.02
N PHE A 19 -5.26 1.92 -4.74
CA PHE A 19 -4.65 3.16 -5.22
C PHE A 19 -4.64 3.23 -6.75
N TYR A 20 -4.24 2.15 -7.43
CA TYR A 20 -4.28 2.06 -8.90
C TYR A 20 -5.70 2.23 -9.45
N ASN A 21 -6.70 1.60 -8.84
CA ASN A 21 -8.09 1.74 -9.27
C ASN A 21 -8.58 3.19 -9.11
N MET A 22 -8.25 3.83 -7.98
CA MET A 22 -8.59 5.23 -7.72
C MET A 22 -7.97 6.17 -8.78
N LEU A 23 -6.70 5.98 -9.13
CA LEU A 23 -6.03 6.80 -10.16
C LEU A 23 -6.74 6.70 -11.52
N ARG A 24 -7.14 5.49 -11.91
CA ARG A 24 -7.85 5.25 -13.17
C ARG A 24 -9.24 5.87 -13.20
N GLU A 25 -9.92 5.90 -12.06
CA GLU A 25 -11.25 6.49 -11.94
C GLU A 25 -11.21 8.03 -11.90
N THR A 26 -10.16 8.60 -11.31
CA THR A 26 -10.09 10.03 -11.03
C THR A 26 -9.66 10.86 -12.25
N ASP A 27 -8.66 10.41 -13.01
CA ASP A 27 -8.00 11.31 -13.99
C ASP A 27 -8.34 11.08 -15.47
N LYS A 28 -9.06 10.01 -15.84
CA LYS A 28 -9.21 9.58 -17.27
C LYS A 28 -7.87 9.47 -18.03
N VAL A 29 -6.74 9.53 -17.32
CA VAL A 29 -5.40 9.28 -17.84
C VAL A 29 -5.18 7.78 -17.72
N ASP A 30 -4.71 7.17 -18.80
CA ASP A 30 -4.37 5.74 -18.83
C ASP A 30 -3.05 5.54 -18.07
N VAL A 31 -3.13 5.56 -16.73
CA VAL A 31 -2.00 5.29 -15.85
C VAL A 31 -1.73 3.80 -15.87
N SER A 32 -0.49 3.41 -16.15
CA SER A 32 -0.09 2.00 -16.10
C SER A 32 0.08 1.53 -14.65
N LEU A 33 -0.07 0.22 -14.41
CA LEU A 33 0.18 -0.36 -13.07
C LEU A 33 1.61 -0.09 -12.59
N THR A 34 2.60 -0.11 -13.51
CA THR A 34 3.99 0.17 -13.18
C THR A 34 4.17 1.59 -12.66
N GLU A 35 3.55 2.59 -13.31
CA GLU A 35 3.61 3.98 -12.86
C GLU A 35 2.94 4.15 -11.50
N ALA A 36 1.77 3.53 -11.30
CA ALA A 36 1.09 3.57 -10.00
C ALA A 36 1.94 2.98 -8.87
N ILE A 37 2.66 1.88 -9.13
CA ILE A 37 3.60 1.29 -8.17
C ILE A 37 4.78 2.23 -7.90
N ILE A 38 5.36 2.85 -8.93
CA ILE A 38 6.45 3.81 -8.75
C ILE A 38 5.97 4.97 -7.87
N THR A 39 4.86 5.61 -8.23
CA THR A 39 4.24 6.70 -7.47
C THR A 39 3.96 6.28 -6.02
N TRP A 40 3.41 5.08 -5.80
CA TRP A 40 3.17 4.55 -4.46
C TRP A 40 4.43 4.57 -3.58
N PHE A 41 5.58 4.20 -4.14
CA PHE A 41 6.86 4.15 -3.42
C PHE A 41 7.64 5.47 -3.44
N THR A 42 7.38 6.40 -4.37
CA THR A 42 8.12 7.66 -4.47
C THR A 42 7.46 8.83 -3.79
N ASP A 43 6.13 8.82 -3.70
CA ASP A 43 5.34 9.98 -3.25
C ASP A 43 4.93 9.89 -1.77
N GLY A 44 5.37 8.84 -1.06
CA GLY A 44 5.19 8.67 0.38
C GLY A 44 3.98 7.82 0.80
N TYR A 45 3.14 7.39 -0.14
CA TYR A 45 1.98 6.53 0.15
C TYR A 45 2.38 5.20 0.83
N ALA A 46 3.52 4.63 0.44
CA ALA A 46 4.06 3.41 1.05
C ALA A 46 4.42 3.62 2.54
N GLU A 47 5.08 4.72 2.87
CA GLU A 47 5.43 5.10 4.25
C GLU A 47 4.17 5.37 5.09
N GLU A 48 3.23 6.16 4.56
CA GLU A 48 1.96 6.46 5.24
C GLU A 48 1.17 5.17 5.54
N PHE A 49 1.01 4.31 4.54
CA PHE A 49 0.36 3.01 4.73
C PHE A 49 1.07 2.17 5.80
N ARG A 50 2.41 2.13 5.77
CA ARG A 50 3.18 1.36 6.76
C ARG A 50 2.96 1.90 8.18
N GLU A 51 2.98 3.22 8.34
CA GLU A 51 2.79 3.86 9.65
C GLU A 51 1.38 3.64 10.19
N ASP A 52 0.36 3.79 9.35
CA ASP A 52 -1.03 3.51 9.72
C ASP A 52 -1.22 2.03 10.06
N TYR A 53 -0.68 1.13 9.23
CA TYR A 53 -0.75 -0.31 9.50
C TYR A 53 -0.11 -0.66 10.84
N LEU A 54 1.13 -0.21 11.10
CA LEU A 54 1.84 -0.50 12.36
C LEU A 54 1.18 0.14 13.59
N ARG A 55 0.50 1.28 13.42
CA ARG A 55 -0.28 1.92 14.50
C ARG A 55 -1.44 1.02 14.93
N ASP A 56 -2.14 0.42 13.97
CA ASP A 56 -3.26 -0.47 14.21
C ASP A 56 -2.80 -1.91 14.57
N HIS A 57 -1.58 -2.26 14.18
CA HIS A 57 -0.99 -3.60 14.28
C HIS A 57 0.35 -3.56 15.06
N PRO A 58 0.38 -3.08 16.32
CA PRO A 58 1.63 -2.78 17.05
C PRO A 58 2.48 -4.01 17.39
N TYR A 59 1.92 -5.21 17.23
CA TYR A 59 2.60 -6.48 17.49
C TYR A 59 3.24 -7.11 16.23
N VAL A 60 3.21 -6.42 15.09
CA VAL A 60 3.96 -6.81 13.89
C VAL A 60 5.43 -6.45 14.11
N ILE A 61 6.12 -7.32 14.85
CA ILE A 61 7.53 -7.15 15.17
C ILE A 61 8.35 -7.38 13.90
N GLN A 62 9.08 -6.34 13.49
CA GLN A 62 10.14 -6.43 12.49
C GLN A 62 11.22 -7.39 13.02
N ASN A 63 11.22 -8.62 12.52
CA ASN A 63 12.39 -9.50 12.56
C ASN A 63 13.19 -9.36 11.28
#